data_AF-A0AAE0KCP4-F1
#
_entry.id   AF-A0AAE0KCP4-F1
#
_cell.length_a   1.000
_cell.length_b   1.000
_cell.length_c   1.000
_cell.angle_alpha   90.00
_cell.angle_beta   90.00
_cell.angle_gamma   90.00
#
_symmetry.space_group_name_H-M   'P 1'
#
loop_
_entity.id
_entity.type
_entity.pdbx_description
1 polymer ?
#
loop_
_entity_poly.entity_id
_entity_poly.type
_entity_poly.pdbx_seq_one_letter_code
_entity_poly.pdbx_strand_id
1 'polypeptide(L)'
;MHGSAAPALVIDTMTIFNVGNATYLALPASEPISITLPSAANSSLVTVVFWPRAGESDAWLRDQTRAWTDVDDVFSSEFLDGLVVVVPDDLNEVDITASIGILSEDSRPRWWATVPAGSHGQLLPGPYLLSKGRLHRAYKVYDDVNGAFVVATNLGSLQSVRFAIKDVFEVEGLRVTAGNRAFYSLSAPATSTCSIIQRLIDAGAELVGTLKLGSLIAREEPTESVDFHAPFNPRADGYQSAWSSSGGSGAAVAAYNWVDFTLGTDTTGSSRRPAMANGVFQIRLTHDRLPLTNVVPSFPRFDSAAMYTRDIASMEKWVGAWLDEEPASYENSSISVVYLTDFLPVSNSDQMVLIDDFIGDLEKVYNVKREKVSIAETWKTSPPKETEDLSVQDYLKDVGVNSFVYDVYHLMDKFRHEFRDKFSCDPYINPVTRFRWDLAKLISGEEHAEAMKRLDIYKDWLLEHILQPSKRNVLLVLPITSQEADYREDPPPQVIPVNLDTLESSSLTTA
;
A
#
# COMPACT_ATOMS: atom_id res chain seq x y z
N MET A 1 11.84 23.39 59.72
CA MET A 1 10.63 23.04 58.93
C MET A 1 11.10 22.66 57.55
N HIS A 2 10.92 21.40 57.17
CA HIS A 2 11.22 20.88 55.85
C HIS A 2 10.18 21.39 54.84
N GLY A 3 10.61 22.11 53.81
CA GLY A 3 9.87 22.24 52.55
C GLY A 3 10.51 21.30 51.55
N SER A 4 9.88 20.14 51.28
CA SER A 4 10.35 19.22 50.26
C SER A 4 10.14 19.84 48.88
N ALA A 5 11.23 20.09 48.15
CA ALA A 5 11.12 20.31 46.71
C ALA A 5 10.57 19.02 46.06
N ALA A 6 9.49 19.15 45.30
CA ALA A 6 8.96 18.05 44.51
C ALA A 6 10.06 17.52 43.55
N PRO A 7 10.20 16.20 43.35
CA PRO A 7 11.20 15.67 42.46
C PRO A 7 10.85 16.05 41.02
N ALA A 8 11.60 16.98 40.44
CA ALA A 8 11.44 17.40 39.05
C ALA A 8 11.96 16.28 38.11
N LEU A 9 11.09 15.75 37.25
CA LEU A 9 11.40 14.67 36.30
C LEU A 9 12.44 15.10 35.25
N VAL A 10 13.39 14.24 34.89
CA VAL A 10 13.98 14.26 33.53
C VAL A 10 13.06 13.41 32.67
N ILE A 11 12.83 13.78 31.40
CA ILE A 11 12.17 12.88 30.44
C ILE A 11 13.23 11.93 29.89
N ASP A 12 13.61 10.93 30.69
CA ASP A 12 14.47 9.82 30.26
C ASP A 12 13.67 8.77 29.47
N THR A 13 12.34 8.82 29.60
CA THR A 13 11.35 7.99 28.91
C THR A 13 10.19 8.87 28.42
N MET A 14 9.46 8.39 27.43
CA MET A 14 8.22 9.00 26.92
C MET A 14 7.33 9.53 28.06
N THR A 15 6.89 10.80 27.97
CA THR A 15 6.03 11.45 28.97
C THR A 15 4.67 11.78 28.36
N ILE A 16 3.61 11.35 29.03
CA ILE A 16 2.22 11.66 28.68
C ILE A 16 1.70 12.69 29.68
N PHE A 17 1.05 13.75 29.19
CA PHE A 17 0.50 14.81 30.03
C PHE A 17 -0.77 15.40 29.40
N ASN A 18 -1.61 16.03 30.21
CA ASN A 18 -2.86 16.63 29.75
C ASN A 18 -2.74 18.15 29.71
N VAL A 19 -3.28 18.76 28.65
CA VAL A 19 -3.47 20.21 28.53
C VAL A 19 -4.93 20.44 28.17
N GLY A 20 -5.69 21.05 29.09
CA GLY A 20 -7.15 21.09 29.00
C GLY A 20 -7.73 19.67 28.93
N ASN A 21 -8.52 19.40 27.87
CA ASN A 21 -9.13 18.10 27.61
C ASN A 21 -8.33 17.23 26.62
N ALA A 22 -7.17 17.70 26.16
CA ALA A 22 -6.35 16.98 25.20
C ALA A 22 -5.16 16.30 25.87
N THR A 23 -4.85 15.09 25.42
CA THR A 23 -3.69 14.33 25.85
C THR A 23 -2.52 14.65 24.92
N TYR A 24 -1.34 14.86 25.49
CA TYR A 24 -0.12 15.14 24.77
C TYR A 24 0.98 14.15 25.14
N LEU A 25 1.91 14.00 24.20
CA LEU A 25 3.07 13.15 24.27
C LEU A 25 4.33 13.98 24.08
N ALA A 26 5.30 13.85 24.98
CA ALA A 26 6.65 14.36 24.81
C ALA A 26 7.63 13.19 24.75
N LEU A 27 8.36 13.07 23.65
CA LEU A 27 9.34 12.02 23.44
C LEU A 27 10.72 12.42 24.02
N PRO A 28 11.52 11.44 24.45
CA PRO A 28 12.93 11.69 24.74
C PRO A 28 13.63 12.09 23.43
N ALA A 29 14.25 13.28 23.41
CA ALA A 29 15.06 13.69 22.27
C ALA A 29 16.41 12.95 22.31
N SER A 30 16.90 12.49 21.15
CA SER A 30 18.25 11.92 21.03
C SER A 30 19.33 12.95 21.37
N GLU A 31 19.08 14.23 21.05
CA GLU A 31 19.87 15.39 21.46
C GLU A 31 18.95 16.51 21.97
N PRO A 32 18.68 16.58 23.28
CA PRO A 32 17.78 17.58 23.83
C PRO A 32 18.43 18.97 23.83
N ILE A 33 17.70 19.95 23.29
CA ILE A 33 18.19 21.32 23.16
C ILE A 33 18.13 22.00 24.52
N SER A 34 19.31 22.31 25.05
CA SER A 34 19.46 22.99 26.33
C SER A 34 19.34 24.48 26.12
N ILE A 35 18.39 25.11 26.82
CA ILE A 35 18.17 26.55 26.79
C ILE A 35 18.50 27.15 28.15
N THR A 36 19.09 28.36 28.13
CA THR A 36 19.26 29.13 29.36
C THR A 36 17.97 29.87 29.64
N LEU A 37 17.41 29.67 30.82
CA LEU A 37 16.12 30.22 31.21
C LEU A 37 16.28 31.45 32.12
N PRO A 38 15.36 32.43 32.04
CA PRO A 38 15.23 33.47 33.04
C PRO A 38 14.96 32.86 34.43
N SER A 39 15.40 33.53 35.50
CA SER A 39 15.17 33.08 36.89
C SER A 39 13.69 32.94 37.26
N ALA A 40 12.80 33.60 36.51
CA ALA A 40 11.35 33.55 36.68
C ALA A 40 10.67 32.41 35.88
N ALA A 41 11.42 31.63 35.09
CA ALA A 41 10.86 30.53 34.30
C ALA A 41 10.42 29.37 35.21
N ASN A 42 9.10 29.24 35.39
CA ASN A 42 8.47 28.22 36.22
C ASN A 42 7.40 27.40 35.50
N SER A 43 7.20 27.65 34.19
CA SER A 43 6.26 26.88 33.37
C SER A 43 6.95 25.80 32.57
N SER A 44 6.29 24.65 32.50
CA SER A 44 6.71 23.53 31.65
C SER A 44 6.12 23.60 30.24
N LEU A 45 5.08 24.40 29.97
CA LEU A 45 4.46 24.48 28.64
C LEU A 45 5.05 25.68 27.89
N VAL A 46 5.65 25.42 26.74
CA VAL A 46 6.43 26.42 25.99
C VAL A 46 6.06 26.41 24.52
N THR A 47 6.02 27.60 23.93
CA THR A 47 5.90 27.78 22.49
C THR A 47 7.22 28.25 21.92
N VAL A 48 7.70 27.61 20.86
CA VAL A 48 8.84 28.07 20.06
C VAL A 48 8.32 28.83 18.86
N VAL A 49 8.77 30.06 18.67
CA VAL A 49 8.50 30.92 17.51
C VAL A 49 9.82 31.35 16.88
N PHE A 50 9.77 31.69 15.59
CA PHE A 50 10.92 32.26 14.90
C PHE A 50 10.75 33.76 14.78
N TRP A 51 11.86 34.49 14.86
CA TRP A 51 11.87 35.93 14.63
C TRP A 51 11.26 36.27 13.26
N PRO A 52 10.34 37.24 13.19
CA PRO A 52 9.67 37.60 11.95
C PRO A 52 10.64 38.20 10.92
N ARG A 53 10.20 38.29 9.66
CA ARG A 53 11.01 38.95 8.61
C ARG A 53 11.05 40.46 8.84
N ALA A 54 12.10 41.10 8.35
CA ALA A 54 12.26 42.55 8.45
C ALA A 54 11.03 43.28 7.83
N GLY A 55 10.43 44.19 8.59
CA GLY A 55 9.26 44.99 8.18
C GLY A 55 7.91 44.47 8.66
N GLU A 56 7.86 43.38 9.43
CA GLU A 56 6.62 42.93 10.07
C GLU A 56 6.20 43.84 11.24
N SER A 57 4.89 43.98 11.43
CA SER A 57 4.32 44.78 12.53
C SER A 57 4.45 44.07 13.88
N ASP A 58 4.32 44.80 14.98
CA ASP A 58 4.33 44.21 16.34
C ASP A 58 3.26 43.12 16.55
N ALA A 59 2.24 43.03 15.68
CA ALA A 59 1.20 42.00 15.73
C ALA A 59 1.66 40.60 15.24
N TRP A 60 2.89 40.45 14.73
CA TRP A 60 3.39 39.18 14.15
C TRP A 60 3.19 37.97 15.06
N LEU A 61 3.44 38.11 16.37
CA LEU A 61 3.32 37.01 17.33
C LEU A 61 1.88 36.52 17.47
N ARG A 62 0.92 37.46 17.49
CA ARG A 62 -0.51 37.14 17.51
C ARG A 62 -0.91 36.45 16.22
N ASP A 63 -0.45 36.95 15.09
CA ASP A 63 -0.86 36.45 13.78
C ASP A 63 -0.29 35.05 13.53
N GLN A 64 0.96 34.79 13.91
CA GLN A 64 1.60 33.48 13.84
C GLN A 64 0.93 32.44 14.75
N THR A 65 0.58 32.81 15.99
CA THR A 65 -0.08 31.89 16.93
C THR A 65 -1.53 31.60 16.54
N ARG A 66 -2.25 32.59 15.96
CA ARG A 66 -3.57 32.38 15.35
C ARG A 66 -3.54 31.46 14.14
N ALA A 67 -2.54 31.63 13.27
CA ALA A 67 -2.39 30.77 12.10
C ALA A 67 -2.23 29.29 12.50
N TRP A 68 -1.60 29.00 13.63
CA TRP A 68 -1.54 27.63 14.14
C TRP A 68 -2.91 27.13 14.58
N THR A 69 -3.67 27.89 15.37
CA THR A 69 -5.02 27.47 15.77
C THR A 69 -5.99 27.30 14.59
N ASP A 70 -5.76 27.99 13.47
CA ASP A 70 -6.60 27.90 12.27
C ASP A 70 -6.23 26.71 11.35
N VAL A 71 -4.99 26.23 11.41
CA VAL A 71 -4.43 25.25 10.43
C VAL A 71 -4.05 23.92 11.07
N ASP A 72 -3.74 23.89 12.38
CA ASP A 72 -3.27 22.72 13.11
C ASP A 72 -3.88 22.69 14.52
N ASP A 73 -4.53 21.58 14.89
CA ASP A 73 -5.17 21.44 16.19
C ASP A 73 -4.24 20.86 17.28
N VAL A 74 -2.94 20.71 16.99
CA VAL A 74 -1.90 20.35 17.97
C VAL A 74 -1.57 21.53 18.91
N PHE A 75 -1.65 22.78 18.45
CA PHE A 75 -1.35 23.94 19.29
C PHE A 75 -2.55 24.36 20.16
N SER A 76 -2.28 24.73 21.41
CA SER A 76 -3.26 25.28 22.35
C SER A 76 -2.68 26.51 23.03
N SER A 77 -3.53 27.50 23.36
CA SER A 77 -3.09 28.76 23.98
C SER A 77 -2.35 28.56 25.32
N GLU A 78 -2.59 27.47 26.02
CA GLU A 78 -1.92 27.06 27.24
C GLU A 78 -0.41 26.83 27.05
N PHE A 79 0.04 26.55 25.81
CA PHE A 79 1.47 26.48 25.49
C PHE A 79 2.15 27.85 25.42
N LEU A 80 1.40 28.96 25.39
CA LEU A 80 1.97 30.31 25.43
C LEU A 80 2.44 30.73 26.82
N ASP A 81 2.32 29.86 27.80
CA ASP A 81 2.70 30.12 29.18
C ASP A 81 4.21 30.44 29.35
N GLY A 82 5.05 29.84 28.51
CA GLY A 82 6.43 30.24 28.24
C GLY A 82 6.68 30.42 26.75
N LEU A 83 7.58 31.34 26.38
CA LEU A 83 7.88 31.63 24.98
C LEU A 83 9.38 31.59 24.69
N VAL A 84 9.77 30.88 23.64
CA VAL A 84 11.15 30.85 23.13
C VAL A 84 11.17 31.43 21.73
N VAL A 85 11.95 32.49 21.53
CA VAL A 85 12.09 33.17 20.25
C VAL A 85 13.43 32.78 19.64
N VAL A 86 13.39 32.07 18.53
CA VAL A 86 14.59 31.75 17.75
C VAL A 86 14.96 32.95 16.91
N VAL A 87 16.15 33.51 17.15
CA VAL A 87 16.64 34.71 16.50
C VAL A 87 17.82 34.39 15.56
N PRO A 88 17.99 35.10 14.45
CA PRO A 88 19.20 35.07 13.65
C PRO A 88 20.48 35.26 14.49
N ASP A 89 21.57 34.59 14.12
CA ASP A 89 22.83 34.61 14.91
C ASP A 89 23.48 35.99 15.01
N ASP A 90 23.13 36.92 14.12
CA ASP A 90 23.56 38.33 14.14
C ASP A 90 22.73 39.21 15.10
N LEU A 91 21.65 38.66 15.67
CA LEU A 91 20.78 39.32 16.65
C LEU A 91 20.97 38.66 18.03
N ASN A 92 21.74 39.31 18.90
CA ASN A 92 22.06 38.77 20.24
C ASN A 92 20.84 38.71 21.18
N GLU A 93 19.97 39.71 21.12
CA GLU A 93 18.78 39.84 21.98
C GLU A 93 17.75 40.72 21.28
N VAL A 94 16.46 40.36 21.39
CA VAL A 94 15.35 41.10 20.79
C VAL A 94 14.31 41.41 21.85
N ASP A 95 13.73 42.61 21.83
CA ASP A 95 12.63 42.98 22.73
C ASP A 95 11.29 42.72 22.04
N ILE A 96 10.49 41.82 22.60
CA ILE A 96 9.16 41.46 22.11
C ILE A 96 8.02 41.98 22.99
N THR A 97 8.30 42.90 23.91
CA THR A 97 7.33 43.41 24.89
C THR A 97 6.09 44.00 24.21
N ALA A 98 6.27 44.74 23.11
CA ALA A 98 5.17 45.30 22.33
C ALA A 98 4.28 44.20 21.73
N SER A 99 4.89 43.15 21.15
CA SER A 99 4.18 42.01 20.56
C SER A 99 3.44 41.17 21.60
N ILE A 100 4.03 40.97 22.79
CA ILE A 100 3.35 40.32 23.92
C ILE A 100 2.14 41.14 24.38
N GLY A 101 2.25 42.47 24.40
CA GLY A 101 1.16 43.38 24.79
C GLY A 101 -0.10 43.24 23.92
N ILE A 102 0.06 42.82 22.66
CA ILE A 102 -1.02 42.62 21.67
C ILE A 102 -1.76 41.29 21.88
N LEU A 103 -1.15 40.30 22.55
CA LEU A 103 -1.83 39.04 22.90
C LEU A 103 -2.95 39.29 23.92
N SER A 104 -3.98 38.44 23.87
CA SER A 104 -5.02 38.38 24.91
C SER A 104 -4.40 38.15 26.28
N GLU A 105 -5.00 38.71 27.33
CA GLU A 105 -4.45 38.62 28.70
C GLU A 105 -4.19 37.17 29.13
N ASP A 106 -5.11 36.25 28.81
CA ASP A 106 -4.99 34.82 29.13
C ASP A 106 -3.91 34.07 28.31
N SER A 107 -3.34 34.72 27.29
CA SER A 107 -2.35 34.15 26.38
C SER A 107 -0.98 34.84 26.48
N ARG A 108 -0.81 35.75 27.45
CA ARG A 108 0.47 36.43 27.66
C ARG A 108 1.45 35.47 28.35
N PRO A 109 2.65 35.24 27.78
CA PRO A 109 3.66 34.43 28.43
C PRO A 109 4.08 35.01 29.78
N ARG A 110 4.24 34.14 30.78
CA ARG A 110 4.80 34.51 32.09
C ARG A 110 6.30 34.82 32.02
N TRP A 111 6.97 34.25 31.03
CA TRP A 111 8.38 34.46 30.73
C TRP A 111 8.66 34.22 29.26
N TRP A 112 9.70 34.86 28.74
CA TRP A 112 10.21 34.59 27.40
C TRP A 112 11.74 34.61 27.38
N ALA A 113 12.33 33.95 26.39
CA ALA A 113 13.77 33.89 26.19
C ALA A 113 14.11 33.86 24.69
N THR A 114 15.32 34.31 24.33
CA THR A 114 15.83 34.26 22.96
C THR A 114 16.88 33.16 22.81
N VAL A 115 16.91 32.54 21.63
CA VAL A 115 17.87 31.48 21.31
C VAL A 115 18.42 31.71 19.89
N PRO A 116 19.74 31.69 19.66
CA PRO A 116 20.31 31.86 18.33
C PRO A 116 20.02 30.66 17.41
N ALA A 117 19.74 30.93 16.13
CA ALA A 117 19.35 29.94 15.14
C ALA A 117 20.45 28.89 14.84
N GLY A 118 21.72 29.28 14.85
CA GLY A 118 22.87 28.42 14.49
C GLY A 118 23.41 27.56 15.62
N SER A 119 22.89 27.71 16.85
CA SER A 119 23.42 27.02 18.03
C SER A 119 22.81 25.63 18.27
N HIS A 120 21.67 25.33 17.64
CA HIS A 120 20.90 24.12 17.93
C HIS A 120 20.21 23.61 16.66
N GLY A 121 20.56 22.40 16.19
CA GLY A 121 19.95 21.78 15.00
C GLY A 121 18.41 21.78 15.04
N GLN A 122 17.77 21.96 13.88
CA GLN A 122 16.32 21.94 13.59
C GLN A 122 15.36 22.09 14.80
N LEU A 123 15.46 23.20 15.57
CA LEU A 123 14.29 23.68 16.32
C LEU A 123 13.19 23.95 15.30
N LEU A 124 11.99 23.42 15.54
CA LEU A 124 10.82 23.74 14.72
C LEU A 124 9.87 24.62 15.52
N PRO A 125 9.17 25.57 14.89
CA PRO A 125 8.16 26.34 15.59
C PRO A 125 7.01 25.43 16.06
N GLY A 126 6.39 25.79 17.19
CA GLY A 126 5.23 25.06 17.75
C GLY A 126 5.35 24.75 19.25
N PRO A 127 4.53 23.82 19.76
CA PRO A 127 4.43 23.52 21.20
C PRO A 127 5.51 22.53 21.70
N TYR A 128 6.02 22.80 22.90
CA TYR A 128 7.05 22.03 23.59
C TYR A 128 6.73 21.88 25.08
N LEU A 129 7.25 20.80 25.66
CA LEU A 129 7.37 20.58 27.08
C LEU A 129 8.81 20.90 27.51
N LEU A 130 8.96 21.88 28.39
CA LEU A 130 10.21 22.26 29.03
C LEU A 130 10.42 21.44 30.31
N SER A 131 11.52 20.72 30.35
CA SER A 131 11.91 19.92 31.51
C SER A 131 13.41 20.03 31.75
N LYS A 132 13.82 20.46 32.94
CA LYS A 132 15.23 20.64 33.33
C LYS A 132 16.07 21.45 32.33
N GLY A 133 15.49 22.53 31.80
CA GLY A 133 16.16 23.41 30.83
C GLY A 133 16.26 22.81 29.43
N ARG A 134 15.55 21.71 29.14
CA ARG A 134 15.51 21.06 27.84
C ARG A 134 14.13 21.13 27.22
N LEU A 135 14.08 21.43 25.93
CA LEU A 135 12.83 21.44 25.15
C LEU A 135 12.56 20.06 24.56
N HIS A 136 11.35 19.54 24.80
CA HIS A 136 10.83 18.30 24.22
C HIS A 136 9.60 18.63 23.38
N ARG A 137 9.61 18.27 22.09
CA ARG A 137 8.47 18.56 21.21
C ARG A 137 7.22 17.85 21.72
N ALA A 138 6.10 18.58 21.78
CA ALA A 138 4.82 18.05 22.18
C ALA A 138 4.04 17.57 20.96
N TYR A 139 3.44 16.38 21.05
CA TYR A 139 2.57 15.79 20.04
C TYR A 139 1.20 15.56 20.68
N LYS A 140 0.12 16.02 20.05
CA LYS A 140 -1.23 15.75 20.53
C LYS A 140 -1.59 14.30 20.21
N VAL A 141 -2.13 13.60 21.20
CA VAL A 141 -2.58 12.21 21.09
C VAL A 141 -4.06 12.22 20.76
N TYR A 142 -4.43 11.48 19.71
CA TYR A 142 -5.82 11.22 19.38
C TYR A 142 -6.17 9.81 19.79
N ASP A 143 -7.38 9.63 20.29
CA ASP A 143 -7.93 8.30 20.48
C ASP A 143 -7.96 7.59 19.11
N ASP A 144 -7.45 6.37 19.09
CA ASP A 144 -7.52 5.52 17.92
C ASP A 144 -8.95 4.98 17.74
N VAL A 145 -9.84 5.86 17.31
CA VAL A 145 -11.27 5.57 17.10
C VAL A 145 -11.50 4.52 16.00
N ASN A 146 -10.48 4.21 15.20
CA ASN A 146 -10.55 3.24 14.10
C ASN A 146 -9.74 1.95 14.37
N GLY A 147 -9.06 1.83 15.51
CA GLY A 147 -8.18 0.69 15.79
C GLY A 147 -7.02 0.53 14.79
N ALA A 148 -6.55 1.62 14.18
CA ALA A 148 -5.50 1.64 13.16
C ALA A 148 -4.09 1.35 13.72
N PHE A 149 -3.88 1.43 15.02
CA PHE A 149 -2.58 1.18 15.67
C PHE A 149 -2.63 -0.07 16.53
N VAL A 150 -2.40 -1.23 15.91
CA VAL A 150 -2.24 -2.51 16.61
C VAL A 150 -0.77 -2.70 16.98
N VAL A 151 -0.47 -2.91 18.25
CA VAL A 151 0.85 -3.38 18.71
C VAL A 151 0.75 -4.88 18.99
N ALA A 152 1.58 -5.68 18.31
CA ALA A 152 1.69 -7.09 18.60
C ALA A 152 2.33 -7.27 19.99
N THR A 153 1.59 -7.86 20.94
CA THR A 153 2.11 -8.23 22.26
C THR A 153 2.80 -9.60 22.26
N ASN A 154 2.78 -10.29 21.11
CA ASN A 154 3.40 -11.60 20.94
C ASN A 154 4.86 -11.45 20.46
N LEU A 155 5.78 -12.10 21.17
CA LEU A 155 7.20 -12.18 20.80
C LEU A 155 7.40 -13.33 19.79
N GLY A 156 6.91 -13.14 18.57
CA GLY A 156 7.05 -14.11 17.47
C GLY A 156 8.22 -13.80 16.53
N SER A 157 8.42 -14.65 15.51
CA SER A 157 9.50 -14.53 14.52
C SER A 157 9.44 -13.24 13.68
N LEU A 158 8.29 -12.57 13.67
CA LEU A 158 8.03 -11.31 12.97
C LEU A 158 7.86 -10.12 13.93
N GLN A 159 8.39 -10.19 15.16
CA GLN A 159 8.37 -9.06 16.08
C GLN A 159 8.95 -7.79 15.42
N SER A 160 8.26 -6.66 15.60
CA SER A 160 8.63 -5.35 15.04
C SER A 160 8.62 -5.28 13.51
N VAL A 161 8.06 -6.27 12.83
CA VAL A 161 7.83 -6.24 11.39
C VAL A 161 6.46 -5.64 11.13
N ARG A 162 6.40 -4.61 10.31
CA ARG A 162 5.17 -3.87 10.00
C ARG A 162 4.67 -4.20 8.61
N PHE A 163 3.38 -4.45 8.49
CA PHE A 163 2.77 -4.75 7.21
C PHE A 163 1.41 -4.07 7.04
N ALA A 164 1.04 -3.80 5.78
CA ALA A 164 -0.27 -3.29 5.43
C ALA A 164 -0.92 -4.18 4.36
N ILE A 165 -2.24 -4.15 4.27
CA ILE A 165 -3.01 -5.13 3.50
C ILE A 165 -3.93 -4.44 2.50
N LYS A 166 -4.09 -5.00 1.31
CA LYS A 166 -5.15 -4.59 0.37
C LYS A 166 -6.52 -4.67 1.06
N ASP A 167 -7.39 -3.67 0.87
CA ASP A 167 -8.69 -3.59 1.55
C ASP A 167 -9.77 -4.55 0.99
N VAL A 168 -9.46 -5.84 1.06
CA VAL A 168 -10.30 -7.02 0.74
C VAL A 168 -10.20 -8.11 1.80
N PHE A 169 -9.16 -8.06 2.64
CA PHE A 169 -8.95 -8.99 3.74
C PHE A 169 -9.73 -8.49 4.95
N GLU A 170 -10.63 -9.31 5.47
CA GLU A 170 -11.35 -8.96 6.69
C GLU A 170 -10.39 -8.96 7.90
N VAL A 171 -10.57 -7.99 8.79
CA VAL A 171 -9.87 -7.85 10.06
C VAL A 171 -10.92 -7.64 11.12
N GLU A 172 -10.86 -8.40 12.21
CA GLU A 172 -11.85 -8.36 13.28
C GLU A 172 -12.11 -6.91 13.75
N GLY A 173 -13.38 -6.52 13.82
CA GLY A 173 -13.80 -5.17 14.22
C GLY A 173 -13.70 -4.11 13.13
N LEU A 174 -13.01 -4.37 12.01
CA LEU A 174 -12.92 -3.47 10.87
C LEU A 174 -13.95 -3.82 9.79
N ARG A 175 -14.33 -2.81 9.01
CA ARG A 175 -15.21 -2.95 7.84
C ARG A 175 -14.35 -2.96 6.58
N VAL A 176 -14.65 -3.88 5.66
CA VAL A 176 -13.98 -3.93 4.34
C VAL A 176 -14.70 -3.03 3.34
N THR A 177 -13.96 -2.25 2.55
CA THR A 177 -14.56 -1.38 1.52
C THR A 177 -14.57 -2.00 0.13
N ALA A 178 -13.66 -2.92 -0.18
CA ALA A 178 -13.39 -3.39 -1.54
C ALA A 178 -13.17 -2.24 -2.55
N GLY A 179 -12.76 -1.05 -2.09
CA GLY A 179 -12.56 0.13 -2.93
C GLY A 179 -13.85 0.73 -3.48
N ASN A 180 -15.00 0.41 -2.90
CA ASN A 180 -16.31 0.85 -3.38
C ASN A 180 -17.21 1.35 -2.25
N ARG A 181 -17.74 2.56 -2.36
CA ARG A 181 -18.59 3.18 -1.32
C ARG A 181 -19.93 2.48 -1.16
N ALA A 182 -20.49 1.93 -2.24
CA ALA A 182 -21.73 1.18 -2.19
C ALA A 182 -21.56 -0.19 -1.50
N PHE A 183 -20.44 -0.87 -1.75
CA PHE A 183 -20.05 -2.07 -1.00
C PHE A 183 -19.86 -1.73 0.48
N TYR A 184 -19.11 -0.66 0.77
CA TYR A 184 -18.88 -0.20 2.13
C TYR A 184 -20.17 0.19 2.87
N SER A 185 -21.21 0.71 2.22
CA SER A 185 -22.47 1.09 2.90
C SER A 185 -23.32 -0.11 3.37
N LEU A 186 -23.00 -1.31 2.87
CA LEU A 186 -23.55 -2.60 3.31
C LEU A 186 -22.62 -3.37 4.24
N SER A 187 -21.32 -3.11 4.16
CA SER A 187 -20.29 -3.76 4.97
C SER A 187 -20.56 -3.60 6.48
N ALA A 188 -20.43 -4.68 7.24
CA ALA A 188 -20.46 -4.68 8.69
C ALA A 188 -19.05 -4.94 9.24
N PRO A 189 -18.74 -4.54 10.49
CA PRO A 189 -17.48 -4.94 11.13
C PRO A 189 -17.32 -6.46 11.05
N ALA A 190 -16.16 -6.92 10.58
CA ALA A 190 -15.88 -8.34 10.45
C ALA A 190 -15.87 -8.99 11.84
N THR A 191 -16.41 -10.20 11.92
CA THR A 191 -16.47 -10.96 13.17
C THR A 191 -15.19 -11.74 13.46
N SER A 192 -14.28 -11.83 12.49
CA SER A 192 -13.01 -12.52 12.62
C SER A 192 -12.01 -12.02 11.58
N THR A 193 -10.73 -12.07 11.91
CA THR A 193 -9.65 -11.73 10.99
C THR A 193 -9.43 -12.85 9.97
N CYS A 194 -9.15 -12.48 8.72
CA CYS A 194 -8.75 -13.38 7.66
C CYS A 194 -7.58 -14.26 8.10
N SER A 195 -7.67 -15.56 7.85
CA SER A 195 -6.71 -16.56 8.37
C SER A 195 -5.27 -16.27 7.97
N ILE A 196 -5.03 -15.82 6.74
CA ILE A 196 -3.67 -15.53 6.25
C ILE A 196 -3.08 -14.27 6.90
N ILE A 197 -3.93 -13.33 7.35
CA ILE A 197 -3.53 -12.14 8.09
C ILE A 197 -3.29 -12.50 9.55
N GLN A 198 -4.19 -13.29 10.14
CA GLN A 198 -4.07 -13.78 11.50
C GLN A 198 -2.77 -14.54 11.72
N ARG A 199 -2.34 -15.37 10.76
CA ARG A 199 -1.04 -16.07 10.83
C ARG A 199 0.15 -15.13 11.01
N LEU A 200 0.16 -13.97 10.35
CA LEU A 200 1.23 -12.97 10.49
C LEU A 200 1.16 -12.24 11.83
N ILE A 201 -0.06 -11.89 12.27
CA ILE A 201 -0.30 -11.27 13.59
C ILE A 201 0.14 -12.22 14.70
N ASP A 202 -0.21 -13.51 14.60
CA ASP A 202 0.18 -14.56 15.54
C ASP A 202 1.71 -14.75 15.57
N ALA A 203 2.38 -14.56 14.43
CA ALA A 203 3.84 -14.56 14.32
C ALA A 203 4.49 -13.25 14.84
N GLY A 204 3.72 -12.29 15.34
CA GLY A 204 4.22 -11.06 15.96
C GLY A 204 4.34 -9.85 15.03
N ALA A 205 3.85 -9.94 13.78
CA ALA A 205 3.84 -8.81 12.85
C ALA A 205 2.75 -7.78 13.21
N GLU A 206 3.05 -6.50 13.01
CA GLU A 206 2.17 -5.37 13.28
C GLU A 206 1.41 -4.97 12.00
N LEU A 207 0.09 -5.14 12.00
CA LEU A 207 -0.77 -4.61 10.95
C LEU A 207 -0.95 -3.10 11.14
N VAL A 208 -0.46 -2.30 10.18
CA VAL A 208 -0.44 -0.83 10.29
C VAL A 208 -1.49 -0.12 9.42
N GLY A 209 -2.29 -0.86 8.66
CA GLY A 209 -3.41 -0.29 7.90
C GLY A 209 -3.88 -1.09 6.70
N THR A 210 -4.96 -0.60 6.10
CA THR A 210 -5.52 -1.11 4.85
C THR A 210 -5.18 -0.18 3.68
N LEU A 211 -5.07 -0.74 2.48
CA LEU A 211 -4.54 -0.07 1.30
C LEU A 211 -5.57 0.02 0.18
N LYS A 212 -5.58 1.16 -0.51
CA LYS A 212 -6.42 1.40 -1.70
C LYS A 212 -6.19 0.32 -2.76
N LEU A 213 -7.29 -0.10 -3.35
CA LEU A 213 -7.37 -1.05 -4.45
C LEU A 213 -8.28 -0.53 -5.56
N GLY A 214 -8.17 -1.09 -6.76
CA GLY A 214 -9.17 -0.88 -7.81
C GLY A 214 -10.56 -1.34 -7.35
N SER A 215 -11.58 -0.49 -7.56
CA SER A 215 -12.95 -0.72 -7.06
C SER A 215 -13.47 -2.11 -7.42
N LEU A 216 -14.01 -2.83 -6.44
CA LEU A 216 -14.50 -4.21 -6.55
C LEU A 216 -13.48 -5.19 -7.14
N ILE A 217 -12.19 -5.00 -6.81
CA ILE A 217 -11.06 -5.86 -7.24
C ILE A 217 -10.82 -5.79 -8.76
N ALA A 218 -11.50 -4.90 -9.46
CA ALA A 218 -11.39 -4.73 -10.90
C ALA A 218 -10.26 -3.76 -11.29
N ARG A 219 -9.99 -3.71 -12.60
CA ARG A 219 -9.20 -2.63 -13.18
C ARG A 219 -9.91 -1.30 -12.91
N GLU A 220 -9.12 -0.33 -12.48
CA GLU A 220 -9.52 1.06 -12.29
C GLU A 220 -8.29 1.93 -12.55
N GLU A 221 -8.39 2.82 -13.53
CA GLU A 221 -7.35 3.82 -13.78
C GLU A 221 -7.48 5.01 -12.82
N PRO A 222 -6.41 5.80 -12.63
CA PRO A 222 -6.45 6.90 -11.67
C PRO A 222 -7.56 7.93 -11.94
N THR A 223 -7.84 8.24 -13.21
CA THR A 223 -8.96 9.13 -13.60
C THR A 223 -10.34 8.52 -13.36
N GLU A 224 -10.45 7.20 -13.18
CA GLU A 224 -11.69 6.48 -12.90
C GLU A 224 -11.99 6.35 -11.39
N SER A 225 -11.01 6.68 -10.54
CA SER A 225 -11.08 6.52 -9.07
C SER A 225 -11.95 7.59 -8.41
N VAL A 226 -13.26 7.40 -8.46
CA VAL A 226 -14.27 8.36 -7.93
C VAL A 226 -14.49 8.21 -6.42
N ASP A 227 -14.57 6.98 -5.92
CA ASP A 227 -14.96 6.70 -4.53
C ASP A 227 -13.86 7.00 -3.52
N PHE A 228 -12.63 6.63 -3.87
CA PHE A 228 -11.41 6.86 -3.08
C PHE A 228 -10.30 7.22 -4.04
N HIS A 229 -9.46 8.19 -3.69
CA HIS A 229 -8.40 8.67 -4.57
C HIS A 229 -7.41 7.55 -4.92
N ALA A 230 -6.98 7.54 -6.18
CA ALA A 230 -5.94 6.63 -6.65
C ALA A 230 -4.60 6.90 -5.94
N PRO A 231 -3.83 5.85 -5.60
CA PRO A 231 -2.49 6.04 -5.06
C PRO A 231 -1.59 6.72 -6.09
N PHE A 232 -0.59 7.46 -5.61
CA PHE A 232 0.50 7.96 -6.45
C PHE A 232 1.58 6.89 -6.56
N ASN A 233 2.12 6.71 -7.76
CA ASN A 233 3.32 5.91 -7.95
C ASN A 233 4.52 6.71 -7.43
N PRO A 234 5.28 6.22 -6.44
CA PRO A 234 6.41 6.95 -5.87
C PRO A 234 7.68 6.90 -6.76
N ARG A 235 7.63 6.22 -7.91
CA ARG A 235 8.74 6.10 -8.86
C ARG A 235 8.63 7.11 -10.01
N ALA A 236 9.70 7.18 -10.80
CA ALA A 236 9.83 8.05 -11.96
C ALA A 236 9.58 9.53 -11.61
N ASP A 237 8.62 10.16 -12.28
CA ASP A 237 8.25 11.56 -12.11
C ASP A 237 7.11 11.78 -11.10
N GLY A 238 6.63 10.71 -10.46
CA GLY A 238 5.50 10.75 -9.55
C GLY A 238 4.12 10.78 -10.22
N TYR A 239 4.05 10.77 -11.56
CA TYR A 239 2.81 10.84 -12.33
C TYR A 239 2.48 9.55 -13.07
N GLN A 240 3.37 8.56 -13.11
CA GLN A 240 3.03 7.22 -13.60
C GLN A 240 1.83 6.63 -12.84
N SER A 241 0.99 5.87 -13.54
CA SER A 241 -0.08 5.08 -12.92
C SER A 241 0.54 4.06 -11.96
N ALA A 242 -0.06 3.90 -10.78
CA ALA A 242 0.34 2.87 -9.82
C ALA A 242 -0.20 1.47 -10.18
N TRP A 243 -1.02 1.40 -11.24
CA TRP A 243 -1.73 0.22 -11.73
C TRP A 243 -2.71 -0.37 -10.69
N SER A 244 -3.62 -1.22 -11.15
CA SER A 244 -4.71 -1.79 -10.36
C SER A 244 -4.75 -3.33 -10.52
N SER A 245 -5.43 -4.08 -9.65
CA SER A 245 -6.23 -3.64 -8.51
C SER A 245 -5.46 -3.52 -7.20
N SER A 246 -4.21 -3.93 -7.07
CA SER A 246 -3.44 -3.81 -5.81
C SER A 246 -2.46 -2.62 -5.81
N GLY A 247 -2.83 -1.52 -6.47
CA GLY A 247 -1.97 -0.33 -6.63
C GLY A 247 -1.46 0.25 -5.31
N GLY A 248 -2.31 0.28 -4.28
CA GLY A 248 -1.92 0.76 -2.95
C GLY A 248 -0.87 -0.14 -2.29
N SER A 249 -0.92 -1.46 -2.52
CA SER A 249 0.08 -2.42 -2.02
C SER A 249 1.47 -2.15 -2.60
N GLY A 250 1.55 -1.98 -3.92
CA GLY A 250 2.81 -1.63 -4.60
C GLY A 250 3.34 -0.26 -4.20
N ALA A 251 2.48 0.77 -4.24
CA ALA A 251 2.85 2.14 -3.92
C ALA A 251 3.31 2.30 -2.46
N ALA A 252 2.63 1.67 -1.50
CA ALA A 252 2.97 1.79 -0.09
C ALA A 252 4.35 1.21 0.24
N VAL A 253 4.68 0.01 -0.27
CA VAL A 253 6.00 -0.61 -0.05
C VAL A 253 7.12 0.20 -0.71
N ALA A 254 6.83 0.78 -1.87
CA ALA A 254 7.79 1.61 -2.59
C ALA A 254 8.02 2.98 -1.92
N ALA A 255 7.00 3.57 -1.30
CA ALA A 255 7.07 4.91 -0.72
C ALA A 255 7.50 4.94 0.76
N TYR A 256 7.07 3.95 1.55
CA TYR A 256 7.18 3.99 3.01
C TYR A 256 8.18 2.96 3.53
N ASN A 257 9.40 3.42 3.85
CA ASN A 257 10.46 2.57 4.39
C ASN A 257 10.10 1.89 5.72
N TRP A 258 9.12 2.40 6.45
CA TRP A 258 8.66 1.86 7.73
C TRP A 258 7.59 0.75 7.58
N VAL A 259 7.14 0.47 6.35
CA VAL A 259 6.29 -0.68 6.02
C VAL A 259 7.19 -1.76 5.42
N ASP A 260 7.40 -2.88 6.10
CA ASP A 260 8.35 -3.92 5.69
C ASP A 260 7.87 -4.72 4.47
N PHE A 261 6.58 -5.04 4.43
CA PHE A 261 5.93 -5.67 3.29
C PHE A 261 4.44 -5.30 3.22
N THR A 262 3.81 -5.56 2.09
CA THR A 262 2.34 -5.47 1.97
C THR A 262 1.75 -6.72 1.38
N LEU A 263 0.48 -6.95 1.65
CA LEU A 263 -0.28 -8.04 1.05
C LEU A 263 -1.30 -7.53 0.04
N GLY A 264 -1.52 -8.33 -0.99
CA GLY A 264 -2.53 -8.11 -2.02
C GLY A 264 -3.11 -9.44 -2.52
N THR A 265 -3.91 -9.34 -3.57
CA THR A 265 -4.47 -10.51 -4.27
C THR A 265 -4.10 -10.46 -5.75
N ASP A 266 -3.88 -11.62 -6.36
CA ASP A 266 -3.59 -11.75 -7.78
C ASP A 266 -4.48 -12.82 -8.41
N THR A 267 -5.51 -12.36 -9.11
CA THR A 267 -6.43 -13.21 -9.87
C THR A 267 -5.92 -13.40 -11.30
N THR A 268 -5.87 -12.31 -12.05
CA THR A 268 -5.42 -12.27 -13.46
C THR A 268 -4.12 -11.48 -13.67
N GLY A 269 -3.52 -10.97 -12.59
CA GLY A 269 -2.38 -10.05 -12.67
C GLY A 269 -2.48 -8.85 -11.73
N SER A 270 -3.56 -8.76 -10.94
CA SER A 270 -3.86 -7.66 -10.02
C SER A 270 -2.78 -7.33 -9.01
N SER A 271 -1.73 -8.16 -8.87
CA SER A 271 -0.55 -7.81 -8.08
C SER A 271 0.74 -7.69 -8.87
N ARG A 272 0.98 -8.58 -9.84
CA ARG A 272 2.16 -8.49 -10.73
C ARG A 272 2.22 -7.14 -11.46
N ARG A 273 1.07 -6.67 -11.94
CA ARG A 273 0.88 -5.39 -12.62
C ARG A 273 1.31 -4.19 -11.74
N PRO A 274 0.73 -3.98 -10.54
CA PRO A 274 1.23 -2.97 -9.59
C PRO A 274 2.68 -3.12 -9.19
N ALA A 275 3.19 -4.34 -9.02
CA ALA A 275 4.58 -4.55 -8.61
C ALA A 275 5.57 -4.01 -9.64
N MET A 276 5.32 -4.32 -10.92
CA MET A 276 6.05 -3.80 -12.06
C MET A 276 5.98 -2.27 -12.14
N ALA A 277 4.77 -1.69 -12.06
CA ALA A 277 4.57 -0.25 -12.18
C ALA A 277 5.30 0.53 -11.06
N ASN A 278 5.27 0.02 -9.83
CA ASN A 278 5.90 0.67 -8.67
C ASN A 278 7.37 0.24 -8.48
N GLY A 279 7.90 -0.63 -9.35
CA GLY A 279 9.29 -1.09 -9.32
C GLY A 279 9.68 -1.78 -8.01
N VAL A 280 8.82 -2.69 -7.54
CA VAL A 280 8.99 -3.52 -6.33
C VAL A 280 8.90 -5.00 -6.68
N PHE A 281 9.41 -5.87 -5.81
CA PHE A 281 9.27 -7.31 -5.98
C PHE A 281 7.90 -7.76 -5.46
N GLN A 282 7.29 -8.74 -6.16
CA GLN A 282 6.08 -9.39 -5.69
C GLN A 282 6.09 -10.88 -5.98
N ILE A 283 5.59 -11.67 -5.04
CA ILE A 283 5.33 -13.10 -5.21
C ILE A 283 3.83 -13.35 -5.15
N ARG A 284 3.32 -14.08 -6.15
CA ARG A 284 1.99 -14.67 -6.14
C ARG A 284 2.16 -16.10 -5.66
N LEU A 285 1.54 -16.45 -4.54
CA LEU A 285 1.62 -17.82 -4.06
C LEU A 285 0.92 -18.77 -5.05
N THR A 286 1.34 -20.03 -5.05
CA THR A 286 0.59 -21.10 -5.71
C THR A 286 -0.87 -21.04 -5.26
N HIS A 287 -1.79 -21.19 -6.21
CA HIS A 287 -3.23 -21.20 -5.90
C HIS A 287 -3.53 -22.28 -4.84
N ASP A 288 -4.46 -21.98 -3.92
CA ASP A 288 -4.80 -22.79 -2.75
C ASP A 288 -3.65 -23.08 -1.76
N ARG A 289 -2.47 -22.44 -1.90
CA ARG A 289 -1.37 -22.61 -0.94
C ARG A 289 -1.75 -22.15 0.47
N LEU A 290 -2.53 -21.08 0.55
CA LEU A 290 -3.12 -20.57 1.78
C LEU A 290 -4.63 -20.38 1.58
N PRO A 291 -5.46 -20.70 2.58
CA PRO A 291 -6.90 -20.53 2.47
C PRO A 291 -7.27 -19.05 2.49
N LEU A 292 -8.00 -18.58 1.47
CA LEU A 292 -8.51 -17.20 1.39
C LEU A 292 -9.85 -17.03 2.13
N THR A 293 -9.94 -17.57 3.35
CA THR A 293 -11.14 -17.42 4.20
C THR A 293 -11.28 -15.97 4.66
N ASN A 294 -12.51 -15.43 4.62
CA ASN A 294 -12.82 -14.03 4.96
C ASN A 294 -12.03 -13.02 4.10
N VAL A 295 -11.96 -13.30 2.79
CA VAL A 295 -11.45 -12.38 1.77
C VAL A 295 -12.58 -12.13 0.78
N VAL A 296 -12.79 -10.87 0.38
CA VAL A 296 -13.73 -10.54 -0.68
C VAL A 296 -13.24 -11.20 -1.98
N PRO A 297 -14.01 -12.16 -2.56
CA PRO A 297 -13.55 -12.91 -3.71
C PRO A 297 -13.69 -12.09 -5.01
N SER A 298 -12.85 -12.41 -6.00
CA SER A 298 -13.01 -11.94 -7.37
C SER A 298 -13.33 -13.11 -8.29
N PHE A 299 -12.43 -14.08 -8.41
CA PHE A 299 -12.68 -15.33 -9.09
C PHE A 299 -11.95 -16.43 -8.31
N PRO A 300 -12.63 -17.11 -7.36
CA PRO A 300 -12.00 -17.99 -6.38
C PRO A 300 -11.05 -19.03 -6.96
N ARG A 301 -11.33 -19.50 -8.19
CA ARG A 301 -10.48 -20.46 -8.90
C ARG A 301 -9.08 -19.93 -9.23
N PHE A 302 -8.92 -18.62 -9.34
CA PHE A 302 -7.67 -17.96 -9.71
C PHE A 302 -7.13 -17.09 -8.57
N ASP A 303 -7.99 -16.66 -7.64
CA ASP A 303 -7.62 -15.80 -6.53
C ASP A 303 -6.47 -16.41 -5.72
N SER A 304 -5.34 -15.70 -5.69
CA SER A 304 -4.15 -16.12 -4.96
C SER A 304 -3.66 -14.97 -4.10
N ALA A 305 -3.17 -15.27 -2.90
CA ALA A 305 -2.54 -14.28 -2.06
C ALA A 305 -1.19 -13.82 -2.65
N ALA A 306 -0.87 -12.56 -2.46
CA ALA A 306 0.35 -11.94 -2.96
C ALA A 306 1.06 -11.13 -1.88
N MET A 307 2.39 -11.14 -1.88
CA MET A 307 3.23 -10.34 -0.99
C MET A 307 4.19 -9.47 -1.78
N TYR A 308 4.36 -8.22 -1.36
CA TYR A 308 5.24 -7.22 -1.95
C TYR A 308 6.38 -6.86 -1.00
N THR A 309 7.59 -6.71 -1.54
CA THR A 309 8.76 -6.26 -0.80
C THR A 309 9.65 -5.37 -1.67
N ARG A 310 10.59 -4.66 -1.03
CA ARG A 310 11.59 -3.85 -1.74
C ARG A 310 12.76 -4.67 -2.28
N ASP A 311 12.98 -5.87 -1.75
CA ASP A 311 14.08 -6.75 -2.14
C ASP A 311 13.70 -8.24 -1.97
N ILE A 312 14.42 -9.11 -2.69
CA ILE A 312 14.17 -10.55 -2.74
C ILE A 312 14.52 -11.25 -1.41
N ALA A 313 15.56 -10.80 -0.70
CA ALA A 313 15.98 -11.45 0.56
C ALA A 313 14.94 -11.25 1.67
N SER A 314 14.40 -10.04 1.77
CA SER A 314 13.25 -9.75 2.62
C SER A 314 12.03 -10.57 2.21
N MET A 315 11.78 -10.73 0.90
CA MET A 315 10.67 -11.55 0.41
C MET A 315 10.79 -13.00 0.86
N GLU A 316 11.94 -13.63 0.66
CA GLU A 316 12.20 -15.00 1.10
C GLU A 316 11.93 -15.15 2.60
N LYS A 317 12.47 -14.23 3.41
CA LYS A 317 12.26 -14.22 4.86
C LYS A 317 10.78 -14.10 5.24
N TRP A 318 10.07 -13.13 4.67
CA TRP A 318 8.67 -12.86 5.03
C TRP A 318 7.71 -13.93 4.52
N VAL A 319 7.96 -14.47 3.33
CA VAL A 319 7.19 -15.59 2.78
C VAL A 319 7.44 -16.86 3.59
N GLY A 320 8.68 -17.15 3.95
CA GLY A 320 9.02 -18.30 4.81
C GLY A 320 8.27 -18.23 6.14
N ALA A 321 8.32 -17.09 6.82
CA ALA A 321 7.55 -16.88 8.04
C ALA A 321 6.02 -16.95 7.81
N TRP A 322 5.53 -16.43 6.69
CA TRP A 322 4.11 -16.47 6.35
C TRP A 322 3.61 -17.88 6.07
N LEU A 323 4.43 -18.73 5.44
CA LEU A 323 4.10 -20.11 5.13
C LEU A 323 4.37 -21.05 6.32
N ASP A 324 5.17 -20.63 7.30
CA ASP A 324 5.77 -21.46 8.34
C ASP A 324 6.73 -22.50 7.73
N GLU A 325 7.58 -22.04 6.82
CA GLU A 325 8.53 -22.84 6.07
C GLU A 325 9.93 -22.24 6.10
N GLU A 326 10.92 -23.11 6.26
CA GLU A 326 12.32 -22.75 6.06
C GLU A 326 12.62 -22.60 4.56
N PRO A 327 13.55 -21.71 4.18
CA PRO A 327 14.03 -21.62 2.81
C PRO A 327 14.46 -22.98 2.26
N ALA A 328 13.91 -23.36 1.11
CA ALA A 328 14.29 -24.59 0.45
C ALA A 328 15.74 -24.48 -0.07
N SER A 329 16.56 -25.52 0.15
CA SER A 329 17.84 -25.64 -0.53
C SER A 329 17.62 -26.14 -1.96
N TYR A 330 18.07 -25.35 -2.93
CA TYR A 330 17.98 -25.70 -4.35
C TYR A 330 19.28 -26.29 -4.91
N GLU A 331 20.26 -26.59 -4.05
CA GLU A 331 21.51 -27.23 -4.46
C GLU A 331 21.21 -28.53 -5.23
N ASN A 332 21.69 -28.61 -6.47
CA ASN A 332 21.51 -29.74 -7.39
C ASN A 332 20.09 -29.95 -7.96
N SER A 333 19.20 -28.96 -7.87
CA SER A 333 17.92 -29.03 -8.60
C SER A 333 18.12 -28.94 -10.11
N SER A 334 17.56 -29.90 -10.86
CA SER A 334 17.57 -29.87 -12.33
C SER A 334 16.55 -28.85 -12.83
N ILE A 335 17.01 -27.60 -13.06
CA ILE A 335 16.20 -26.51 -13.59
C ILE A 335 16.29 -26.48 -15.12
N SER A 336 15.15 -26.31 -15.78
CA SER A 336 15.05 -26.02 -17.22
C SER A 336 14.56 -24.60 -17.42
N VAL A 337 15.36 -23.76 -18.07
CA VAL A 337 14.93 -22.40 -18.44
C VAL A 337 14.17 -22.48 -19.77
N VAL A 338 12.87 -22.15 -19.77
CA VAL A 338 12.03 -22.21 -20.96
C VAL A 338 11.75 -20.80 -21.48
N TYR A 339 12.06 -20.60 -22.76
CA TYR A 339 11.83 -19.38 -23.54
C TYR A 339 10.60 -19.60 -24.43
N LEU A 340 9.49 -18.93 -24.13
CA LEU A 340 8.27 -19.07 -24.92
C LEU A 340 8.28 -18.11 -26.12
N THR A 341 8.40 -18.68 -27.32
CA THR A 341 8.50 -17.91 -28.56
C THR A 341 7.19 -17.26 -28.98
N ASP A 342 6.06 -17.64 -28.35
CA ASP A 342 4.77 -16.99 -28.57
C ASP A 342 4.71 -15.59 -27.91
N PHE A 343 5.58 -15.32 -26.92
CA PHE A 343 5.60 -14.05 -26.16
C PHE A 343 6.90 -13.27 -26.30
N LEU A 344 7.97 -13.90 -26.79
CA LEU A 344 9.28 -13.31 -26.91
C LEU A 344 9.87 -13.50 -28.33
N PRO A 345 10.56 -12.49 -28.88
CA PRO A 345 10.95 -11.23 -28.24
C PRO A 345 9.81 -10.21 -28.11
N VAL A 346 9.92 -9.29 -27.15
CA VAL A 346 9.03 -8.12 -27.07
C VAL A 346 9.47 -7.04 -28.07
N SER A 347 8.55 -6.13 -28.41
CA SER A 347 8.81 -5.03 -29.34
C SER A 347 9.76 -3.96 -28.77
N ASN A 348 9.71 -3.71 -27.47
CA ASN A 348 10.58 -2.74 -26.81
C ASN A 348 12.01 -3.31 -26.68
N SER A 349 12.97 -2.70 -27.39
CA SER A 349 14.36 -3.17 -27.43
C SER A 349 15.06 -3.10 -26.07
N ASP A 350 14.83 -2.04 -25.30
CA ASP A 350 15.49 -1.83 -24.02
C ASP A 350 14.97 -2.83 -22.98
N GLN A 351 13.66 -3.07 -22.99
CA GLN A 351 13.05 -4.15 -22.22
C GLN A 351 13.60 -5.51 -22.62
N MET A 352 13.74 -5.78 -23.93
CA MET A 352 14.24 -7.06 -24.41
C MET A 352 15.69 -7.31 -23.99
N VAL A 353 16.55 -6.28 -23.99
CA VAL A 353 17.94 -6.38 -23.48
C VAL A 353 17.94 -6.84 -22.02
N LEU A 354 17.11 -6.25 -21.16
CA LEU A 354 17.00 -6.64 -19.74
C LEU A 354 16.50 -8.09 -19.58
N ILE A 355 15.55 -8.52 -20.40
CA ILE A 355 15.05 -9.90 -20.41
C ILE A 355 16.15 -10.87 -20.82
N ASP A 356 16.89 -10.57 -21.89
CA ASP A 356 17.99 -11.42 -22.37
C ASP A 356 19.15 -11.49 -21.37
N ASP A 357 19.49 -10.39 -20.71
CA ASP A 357 20.50 -10.35 -19.65
C ASP A 357 20.07 -11.23 -18.47
N PHE A 358 18.82 -11.10 -18.00
CA PHE A 358 18.29 -11.92 -16.92
C PHE A 358 18.28 -13.42 -17.27
N ILE A 359 17.85 -13.78 -18.47
CA ILE A 359 17.91 -15.17 -18.95
C ILE A 359 19.36 -15.66 -19.03
N GLY A 360 20.27 -14.82 -19.50
CA GLY A 360 21.70 -15.11 -19.56
C GLY A 360 22.30 -15.38 -18.18
N ASP A 361 21.87 -14.65 -17.16
CA ASP A 361 22.28 -14.89 -15.78
C ASP A 361 21.72 -16.20 -15.22
N LEU A 362 20.46 -16.55 -15.52
CA LEU A 362 19.91 -17.86 -15.19
C LEU A 362 20.67 -19.02 -15.87
N GLU A 363 21.00 -18.89 -17.15
CA GLU A 363 21.79 -19.87 -17.88
C GLU A 363 23.17 -20.09 -17.24
N LYS A 364 23.83 -19.02 -16.79
CA LYS A 364 25.13 -19.09 -16.09
C LYS A 364 25.00 -19.73 -14.71
N VAL A 365 24.03 -19.29 -13.90
CA VAL A 365 23.83 -19.76 -12.52
C VAL A 365 23.51 -21.26 -12.48
N TYR A 366 22.61 -21.71 -13.36
CA TYR A 366 22.20 -23.11 -13.39
C TYR A 366 23.04 -23.98 -14.33
N ASN A 367 23.99 -23.39 -15.07
CA ASN A 367 24.79 -24.07 -16.10
C ASN A 367 23.91 -24.85 -17.11
N VAL A 368 22.88 -24.18 -17.62
CA VAL A 368 21.94 -24.72 -18.61
C VAL A 368 21.83 -23.80 -19.82
N LYS A 369 21.18 -24.28 -20.88
CA LYS A 369 20.78 -23.45 -22.01
C LYS A 369 19.26 -23.33 -22.03
N ARG A 370 18.76 -22.16 -22.40
CA ARG A 370 17.33 -21.94 -22.57
C ARG A 370 16.79 -22.84 -23.68
N GLU A 371 15.62 -23.42 -23.43
CA GLU A 371 14.85 -24.20 -24.40
C GLU A 371 13.80 -23.30 -25.03
N LYS A 372 13.79 -23.19 -26.36
CA LYS A 372 12.75 -22.44 -27.07
C LYS A 372 11.55 -23.33 -27.30
N VAL A 373 10.40 -22.91 -26.81
CA VAL A 373 9.13 -23.64 -26.90
C VAL A 373 8.06 -22.72 -27.45
N SER A 374 7.22 -23.21 -28.37
CA SER A 374 5.99 -22.52 -28.79
C SER A 374 4.77 -23.30 -28.32
N ILE A 375 3.88 -22.65 -27.58
CA ILE A 375 2.57 -23.19 -27.22
C ILE A 375 1.76 -23.44 -28.49
N ALA A 376 1.72 -22.49 -29.43
CA ALA A 376 0.94 -22.62 -30.65
C ALA A 376 1.42 -23.77 -31.54
N GLU A 377 2.74 -23.91 -31.76
CA GLU A 377 3.27 -25.02 -32.55
C GLU A 377 3.13 -26.36 -31.83
N THR A 378 3.35 -26.41 -30.51
CA THR A 378 3.14 -27.64 -29.74
C THR A 378 1.68 -28.08 -29.81
N TRP A 379 0.73 -27.15 -29.67
CA TRP A 379 -0.71 -27.41 -29.81
C TRP A 379 -1.06 -27.97 -31.18
N LYS A 380 -0.52 -27.43 -32.27
CA LYS A 380 -0.72 -27.96 -33.63
C LYS A 380 -0.24 -29.41 -33.78
N THR A 381 0.88 -29.75 -33.14
CA THR A 381 1.47 -31.10 -33.25
C THR A 381 0.90 -32.11 -32.26
N SER A 382 0.26 -31.66 -31.19
CA SER A 382 -0.27 -32.52 -30.13
C SER A 382 -1.52 -31.91 -29.51
N PRO A 383 -2.60 -31.67 -30.29
CA PRO A 383 -3.80 -31.04 -29.75
C PRO A 383 -4.53 -31.99 -28.79
N PRO A 384 -5.23 -31.48 -27.76
CA PRO A 384 -6.20 -32.27 -27.00
C PRO A 384 -7.27 -32.87 -27.94
N LYS A 385 -7.85 -34.01 -27.57
CA LYS A 385 -8.81 -34.72 -28.46
C LYS A 385 -10.11 -33.95 -28.66
N GLU A 386 -10.43 -33.09 -27.71
CA GLU A 386 -11.68 -32.35 -27.57
C GLU A 386 -11.69 -31.03 -28.37
N THR A 387 -10.65 -30.72 -29.16
CA THR A 387 -10.46 -29.39 -29.74
C THR A 387 -11.00 -29.19 -31.15
N GLU A 388 -11.54 -30.23 -31.80
CA GLU A 388 -12.12 -30.15 -33.15
C GLU A 388 -11.22 -29.42 -34.17
N ASP A 389 -9.90 -29.69 -34.13
CA ASP A 389 -8.87 -29.05 -34.98
C ASP A 389 -8.71 -27.51 -34.81
N LEU A 390 -9.29 -26.91 -33.77
CA LEU A 390 -9.13 -25.49 -33.45
C LEU A 390 -7.68 -25.16 -33.06
N SER A 391 -7.22 -23.97 -33.46
CA SER A 391 -6.00 -23.37 -32.92
C SER A 391 -6.15 -23.13 -31.41
N VAL A 392 -5.05 -23.03 -30.66
CA VAL A 392 -5.13 -22.72 -29.21
C VAL A 392 -5.81 -21.37 -28.96
N GLN A 393 -5.63 -20.41 -29.88
CA GLN A 393 -6.27 -19.10 -29.82
C GLN A 393 -7.78 -19.20 -30.00
N ASP A 394 -8.24 -19.92 -31.04
CA ASP A 394 -9.67 -20.13 -31.28
C ASP A 394 -10.30 -20.97 -30.16
N TYR A 395 -9.57 -21.98 -29.67
CA TYR A 395 -10.01 -22.84 -28.57
C TYR A 395 -10.10 -22.11 -27.23
N LEU A 396 -9.46 -20.96 -27.04
CA LEU A 396 -9.54 -20.17 -25.80
C LEU A 396 -10.24 -18.82 -25.98
N LYS A 397 -10.68 -18.50 -27.20
CA LYS A 397 -11.16 -17.19 -27.65
C LYS A 397 -12.12 -16.51 -26.68
N ASP A 398 -13.16 -17.23 -26.27
CA ASP A 398 -14.24 -16.78 -25.41
C ASP A 398 -14.12 -17.27 -23.96
N VAL A 399 -13.17 -18.18 -23.67
CA VAL A 399 -13.03 -18.84 -22.36
C VAL A 399 -12.85 -17.81 -21.25
N GLY A 400 -12.03 -16.77 -21.44
CA GLY A 400 -11.80 -15.75 -20.43
C GLY A 400 -13.06 -14.95 -20.08
N VAL A 401 -13.89 -14.62 -21.07
CA VAL A 401 -15.16 -13.90 -20.85
C VAL A 401 -16.18 -14.83 -20.21
N ASN A 402 -16.37 -16.02 -20.80
CA ASN A 402 -17.37 -16.98 -20.35
C ASN A 402 -17.06 -17.60 -18.98
N SER A 403 -15.83 -17.53 -18.50
CA SER A 403 -15.45 -17.93 -17.13
C SER A 403 -15.35 -16.74 -16.16
N PHE A 404 -14.26 -15.99 -16.21
CA PHE A 404 -13.93 -14.94 -15.23
C PHE A 404 -14.98 -13.82 -15.18
N VAL A 405 -15.45 -13.32 -16.33
CA VAL A 405 -16.41 -12.21 -16.36
C VAL A 405 -17.78 -12.66 -15.85
N TYR A 406 -18.20 -13.89 -16.16
CA TYR A 406 -19.40 -14.52 -15.62
C TYR A 406 -19.34 -14.61 -14.08
N ASP A 407 -18.29 -15.24 -13.53
CA ASP A 407 -18.18 -15.48 -12.09
C ASP A 407 -18.06 -14.20 -11.28
N VAL A 408 -17.24 -13.23 -11.71
CA VAL A 408 -17.11 -11.93 -11.04
C VAL A 408 -18.46 -11.21 -10.95
N TYR A 409 -19.27 -11.29 -12.00
CA TYR A 409 -20.61 -10.71 -11.99
C TYR A 409 -21.52 -11.44 -11.02
N HIS A 410 -21.62 -12.77 -11.10
CA HIS A 410 -22.56 -13.55 -10.29
C HIS A 410 -22.18 -13.62 -8.80
N LEU A 411 -20.90 -13.55 -8.45
CA LEU A 411 -20.45 -13.41 -7.05
C LEU A 411 -20.99 -12.14 -6.37
N MET A 412 -21.31 -11.12 -7.18
CA MET A 412 -21.84 -9.85 -6.71
C MET A 412 -23.38 -9.79 -6.71
N ASP A 413 -24.08 -10.91 -6.98
CA ASP A 413 -25.55 -10.96 -6.97
C ASP A 413 -26.13 -10.54 -5.62
N LYS A 414 -25.62 -11.12 -4.53
CA LYS A 414 -26.08 -10.78 -3.17
C LYS A 414 -25.90 -9.29 -2.88
N PHE A 415 -24.72 -8.76 -3.16
CA PHE A 415 -24.40 -7.33 -2.99
C PHE A 415 -25.39 -6.43 -3.75
N ARG A 416 -25.66 -6.71 -5.02
CA ARG A 416 -26.60 -5.92 -5.83
C ARG A 416 -28.03 -5.97 -5.29
N HIS A 417 -28.49 -7.15 -4.88
CA HIS A 417 -29.84 -7.30 -4.31
C HIS A 417 -29.98 -6.53 -3.00
N GLU A 418 -29.06 -6.74 -2.04
CA GLU A 418 -29.09 -6.06 -0.75
C GLU A 418 -28.98 -4.54 -0.89
N PHE A 419 -28.18 -4.06 -1.85
CA PHE A 419 -28.05 -2.62 -2.09
C PHE A 419 -29.35 -2.02 -2.61
N ARG A 420 -29.99 -2.66 -3.60
CA ARG A 420 -31.30 -2.23 -4.13
C ARG A 420 -32.38 -2.26 -3.06
N ASP A 421 -32.42 -3.32 -2.26
CA ASP A 421 -33.42 -3.46 -1.19
C ASP A 421 -33.28 -2.35 -0.14
N LYS A 422 -32.04 -1.96 0.20
CA LYS A 422 -31.76 -0.93 1.20
C LYS A 422 -31.92 0.50 0.68
N PHE A 423 -31.50 0.78 -0.55
CA PHE A 423 -31.38 2.15 -1.07
C PHE A 423 -32.31 2.48 -2.24
N SER A 424 -33.07 1.51 -2.75
CA SER A 424 -34.00 1.67 -3.88
C SER A 424 -33.35 2.20 -5.17
N CYS A 425 -32.05 1.96 -5.35
CA CYS A 425 -31.29 2.29 -6.57
C CYS A 425 -30.17 1.26 -6.81
N ASP A 426 -29.59 1.26 -8.00
CA ASP A 426 -28.40 0.44 -8.29
C ASP A 426 -27.13 1.09 -7.71
N PRO A 427 -26.14 0.28 -7.28
CA PRO A 427 -24.87 0.81 -6.79
C PRO A 427 -24.10 1.53 -7.89
N TYR A 428 -23.31 2.55 -7.51
CA TYR A 428 -22.32 3.12 -8.43
C TYR A 428 -21.21 2.11 -8.70
N ILE A 429 -20.91 1.93 -9.98
CA ILE A 429 -19.89 1.01 -10.50
C ILE A 429 -19.08 1.75 -11.56
N ASN A 430 -17.76 1.60 -11.52
CA ASN A 430 -16.87 2.22 -12.50
C ASN A 430 -17.16 1.71 -13.94
N PRO A 431 -16.77 2.46 -14.98
CA PRO A 431 -17.14 2.14 -16.36
C PRO A 431 -16.70 0.74 -16.82
N VAL A 432 -15.46 0.33 -16.50
CA VAL A 432 -14.92 -0.98 -16.89
C VAL A 432 -15.70 -2.14 -16.25
N THR A 433 -16.01 -2.04 -14.96
CA THR A 433 -16.78 -3.09 -14.27
C THR A 433 -18.21 -3.14 -14.79
N ARG A 434 -18.83 -1.98 -15.07
CA ARG A 434 -20.17 -1.92 -15.66
C ARG A 434 -20.23 -2.60 -17.02
N PHE A 435 -19.26 -2.31 -17.90
CA PHE A 435 -19.14 -2.97 -19.19
C PHE A 435 -19.03 -4.50 -19.06
N ARG A 436 -18.17 -4.98 -18.15
CA ARG A 436 -18.02 -6.41 -17.85
C ARG A 436 -19.33 -7.03 -17.34
N TRP A 437 -20.04 -6.33 -16.46
CA TRP A 437 -21.34 -6.78 -15.95
C TRP A 437 -22.41 -6.85 -17.03
N ASP A 438 -22.42 -5.90 -17.97
CA ASP A 438 -23.36 -5.91 -19.09
C ASP A 438 -23.10 -7.08 -20.05
N LEU A 439 -21.84 -7.44 -20.27
CA LEU A 439 -21.49 -8.67 -20.99
C LEU A 439 -21.90 -9.93 -20.22
N ALA A 440 -21.59 -10.00 -18.92
CA ALA A 440 -21.85 -11.16 -18.10
C ALA A 440 -23.32 -11.59 -18.08
N LYS A 441 -24.25 -10.62 -18.12
CA LYS A 441 -25.71 -10.88 -18.19
C LYS A 441 -26.12 -11.69 -19.42
N LEU A 442 -25.34 -11.64 -20.50
CA LEU A 442 -25.64 -12.31 -21.76
C LEU A 442 -25.12 -13.75 -21.81
N ILE A 443 -24.25 -14.12 -20.86
CA ILE A 443 -23.59 -15.43 -20.82
C ILE A 443 -24.50 -16.41 -20.08
N SER A 444 -24.80 -17.53 -20.73
CA SER A 444 -25.58 -18.62 -20.14
C SER A 444 -24.75 -19.49 -19.19
N GLY A 445 -25.44 -20.20 -18.29
CA GLY A 445 -24.78 -21.18 -17.43
C GLY A 445 -24.12 -22.34 -18.21
N GLU A 446 -24.63 -22.65 -19.40
CA GLU A 446 -24.04 -23.66 -20.30
C GLU A 446 -22.74 -23.17 -20.93
N GLU A 447 -22.71 -21.93 -21.43
CA GLU A 447 -21.47 -21.30 -21.95
C GLU A 447 -20.41 -21.20 -20.86
N HIS A 448 -20.79 -20.82 -19.64
CA HIS A 448 -19.88 -20.80 -18.51
C HIS A 448 -19.33 -22.20 -18.18
N ALA A 449 -20.20 -23.22 -18.10
CA ALA A 449 -19.77 -24.58 -17.80
C ALA A 449 -18.81 -25.14 -18.88
N GLU A 450 -19.08 -24.86 -20.16
CA GLU A 450 -18.20 -25.27 -21.25
C GLU A 450 -16.86 -24.51 -21.23
N ALA A 451 -16.85 -23.21 -20.95
CA ALA A 451 -15.62 -22.44 -20.80
C ALA A 451 -14.74 -22.98 -19.66
N MET A 452 -15.34 -23.35 -18.52
CA MET A 452 -14.63 -23.94 -17.38
C MET A 452 -14.01 -25.30 -17.73
N LYS A 453 -14.73 -26.12 -18.51
CA LYS A 453 -14.21 -27.40 -19.02
C LYS A 453 -13.04 -27.21 -19.97
N ARG A 454 -13.14 -26.28 -20.93
CA ARG A 454 -12.05 -25.95 -21.87
C ARG A 454 -10.81 -25.43 -21.15
N LEU A 455 -11.00 -24.67 -20.08
CA LEU A 455 -9.91 -24.20 -19.23
C LEU A 455 -9.17 -25.35 -18.52
N ASP A 456 -9.90 -26.36 -18.03
CA ASP A 456 -9.29 -27.56 -17.43
C ASP A 456 -8.51 -28.38 -18.48
N ILE A 457 -9.09 -28.58 -19.66
CA ILE A 457 -8.41 -29.29 -20.76
C ILE A 457 -7.10 -28.57 -21.14
N TYR A 458 -7.14 -27.25 -21.29
CA TYR A 458 -5.95 -26.47 -21.59
C TYR A 458 -4.89 -26.54 -20.47
N LYS A 459 -5.31 -26.47 -19.20
CA LYS A 459 -4.41 -26.58 -18.06
C LYS A 459 -3.68 -27.94 -18.05
N ASP A 460 -4.43 -29.03 -18.21
CA ASP A 460 -3.87 -30.39 -18.20
C ASP A 460 -2.93 -30.58 -19.39
N TRP A 461 -3.33 -30.10 -20.58
CA TRP A 461 -2.50 -30.11 -21.77
C TRP A 461 -1.18 -29.33 -21.58
N LEU A 462 -1.24 -28.12 -21.02
CA LEU A 462 -0.08 -27.27 -20.76
C LEU A 462 0.89 -27.95 -19.77
N LEU A 463 0.36 -28.58 -18.73
CA LEU A 463 1.14 -29.32 -17.75
C LEU A 463 1.81 -30.56 -18.37
N GLU A 464 1.11 -31.27 -19.24
CA GLU A 464 1.62 -32.48 -19.88
C GLU A 464 2.67 -32.20 -20.96
N HIS A 465 2.46 -31.17 -21.79
CA HIS A 465 3.25 -30.97 -23.00
C HIS A 465 4.33 -29.90 -22.83
N ILE A 466 4.05 -28.83 -22.07
CA ILE A 466 4.96 -27.69 -21.92
C ILE A 466 5.73 -27.78 -20.60
N LEU A 467 5.04 -27.85 -19.47
CA LEU A 467 5.68 -27.72 -18.15
C LEU A 467 6.32 -29.03 -17.67
N GLN A 468 5.66 -30.17 -17.89
CA GLN A 468 6.13 -31.51 -17.55
C GLN A 468 6.66 -31.63 -16.10
N PRO A 469 5.87 -31.24 -15.08
CA PRO A 469 6.36 -31.12 -13.69
C PRO A 469 6.81 -32.46 -13.08
N SER A 470 6.38 -33.60 -13.62
CA SER A 470 6.84 -34.93 -13.21
C SER A 470 8.23 -35.31 -13.74
N LYS A 471 8.76 -34.55 -14.71
CA LYS A 471 10.03 -34.84 -15.40
C LYS A 471 11.10 -33.79 -15.15
N ARG A 472 10.71 -32.53 -14.92
CA ARG A 472 11.63 -31.39 -14.79
C ARG A 472 11.05 -30.25 -13.96
N ASN A 473 11.92 -29.41 -13.41
CA ASN A 473 11.54 -28.14 -12.81
C ASN A 473 11.72 -27.03 -13.84
N VAL A 474 10.63 -26.41 -14.28
CA VAL A 474 10.67 -25.37 -15.32
C VAL A 474 10.68 -23.98 -14.70
N LEU A 475 11.60 -23.14 -15.17
CA LEU A 475 11.59 -21.70 -14.95
C LEU A 475 11.20 -21.01 -16.26
N LEU A 476 10.02 -20.37 -16.26
CA LEU A 476 9.53 -19.54 -17.36
C LEU A 476 9.86 -18.08 -17.10
N VAL A 477 10.46 -17.42 -18.09
CA VAL A 477 10.66 -15.96 -18.07
C VAL A 477 9.68 -15.34 -19.04
N LEU A 478 8.77 -14.51 -18.52
CA LEU A 478 7.74 -13.83 -19.30
C LEU A 478 7.65 -12.35 -18.90
N PRO A 479 7.49 -11.44 -19.87
CA PRO A 479 7.15 -10.06 -19.57
C PRO A 479 5.72 -10.00 -19.02
N ILE A 480 5.48 -9.11 -18.05
CA ILE A 480 4.11 -8.82 -17.59
C ILE A 480 3.34 -8.07 -18.70
N THR A 481 4.01 -7.10 -19.32
CA THR A 481 3.54 -6.31 -20.45
C THR A 481 4.73 -5.75 -21.21
N SER A 482 4.53 -5.30 -22.45
CA SER A 482 5.42 -4.35 -23.10
C SER A 482 5.49 -3.07 -22.27
N GLN A 483 6.70 -2.58 -21.98
CA GLN A 483 6.90 -1.38 -21.16
C GLN A 483 6.77 -0.11 -21.98
N GLU A 484 5.84 0.75 -21.59
CA GLU A 484 5.63 2.10 -22.13
C GLU A 484 5.26 3.03 -20.96
N ALA A 485 5.40 4.35 -21.15
CA ALA A 485 4.95 5.31 -20.14
C ALA A 485 3.43 5.30 -20.07
N ASP A 486 2.88 5.26 -18.85
CA ASP A 486 1.45 5.25 -18.59
C ASP A 486 1.14 6.25 -17.47
N TYR A 487 0.68 7.44 -17.84
CA TYR A 487 0.48 8.53 -16.89
C TYR A 487 -0.91 8.50 -16.28
N ARG A 488 -0.98 8.89 -15.01
CA ARG A 488 -2.22 8.87 -14.22
C ARG A 488 -3.33 9.77 -14.78
N GLU A 489 -2.98 10.79 -15.55
CA GLU A 489 -3.90 11.71 -16.20
C GLU A 489 -4.30 11.27 -17.60
N ASP A 490 -3.63 10.26 -18.16
CA ASP A 490 -3.99 9.74 -19.47
C ASP A 490 -5.41 9.17 -19.39
N PRO A 491 -6.26 9.47 -20.37
CA PRO A 491 -7.59 8.90 -20.40
C PRO A 491 -7.46 7.37 -20.46
N PRO A 492 -8.31 6.62 -19.75
CA PRO A 492 -8.28 5.18 -19.83
C PRO A 492 -8.43 4.78 -21.30
N PRO A 493 -7.74 3.72 -21.75
CA PRO A 493 -7.96 3.17 -23.08
C PRO A 493 -9.46 3.04 -23.31
N GLN A 494 -9.94 3.44 -24.50
CA GLN A 494 -11.35 3.25 -24.80
C GLN A 494 -11.73 1.81 -24.48
N VAL A 495 -12.88 1.62 -23.84
CA VAL A 495 -13.45 0.29 -23.60
C VAL A 495 -13.87 -0.25 -24.97
N ILE A 496 -12.88 -0.69 -25.74
CA ILE A 496 -13.07 -1.39 -27.00
C ILE A 496 -13.78 -2.68 -26.58
N PRO A 497 -14.88 -3.10 -27.27
CA PRO A 497 -15.44 -4.43 -27.08
C PRO A 497 -14.28 -5.42 -27.05
N VAL A 498 -14.36 -6.46 -26.22
CA VAL A 498 -13.38 -7.57 -26.29
C VAL A 498 -13.44 -8.09 -27.72
N ASN A 499 -12.60 -7.55 -28.59
CA ASN A 499 -12.55 -7.92 -29.98
C ASN A 499 -11.63 -9.11 -29.94
N LEU A 500 -12.26 -10.27 -30.08
CA LEU A 500 -11.72 -11.60 -29.90
C LEU A 500 -10.62 -11.96 -30.94
N ASP A 501 -10.00 -10.96 -31.56
CA ASP A 501 -8.94 -11.07 -32.57
C ASP A 501 -7.56 -10.62 -32.03
N THR A 502 -7.46 -10.22 -30.75
CA THR A 502 -6.22 -9.68 -30.18
C THR A 502 -5.54 -10.65 -29.21
N LEU A 503 -5.33 -11.89 -29.65
CA LEU A 503 -4.21 -12.73 -29.19
C LEU A 503 -3.01 -12.64 -30.16
N GLU A 504 -3.03 -11.71 -31.12
CA GLU A 504 -1.86 -11.32 -31.90
C GLU A 504 -0.90 -10.45 -31.05
N SER A 505 0.04 -11.12 -30.38
CA SER A 505 1.40 -10.66 -30.01
C SER A 505 1.61 -9.31 -29.28
N SER A 506 0.60 -8.56 -28.85
CA SER A 506 0.82 -7.25 -28.19
C SER A 506 -0.18 -6.81 -27.12
N SER A 507 -1.25 -7.57 -26.88
CA SER A 507 -2.45 -7.11 -26.13
C SER A 507 -2.75 -7.87 -24.83
N LEU A 508 -1.81 -8.69 -24.33
CA LEU A 508 -1.90 -9.25 -22.97
C LEU A 508 -1.76 -8.19 -21.86
N THR A 509 -1.67 -6.93 -22.24
CA THR A 509 -1.31 -5.78 -21.41
C THR A 509 -2.55 -5.05 -20.87
N THR A 510 -3.75 -5.32 -21.40
CA THR A 510 -4.95 -4.52 -21.09
C THR A 510 -6.19 -5.26 -20.57
N ALA A 511 -6.14 -6.58 -20.35
CA ALA A 511 -7.26 -7.35 -19.78
C ALA A 511 -7.20 -7.49 -18.24
#